data_AF-A0A2U0HC00-F1
#
_entry.id   AF-A0A2U0HC00-F1
#
_cell.length_a   1.000
_cell.length_b   1.000
_cell.length_c   1.000
_cell.angle_alpha   90.00
_cell.angle_beta   90.00
_cell.angle_gamma   90.00
#
_symmetry.space_group_name_H-M   'P 1'
#
loop_
_entity.id
_entity.type
_entity.pdbx_description
1 polymer ?
#
loop_
_entity_poly.entity_id
_entity_poly.type
_entity_poly.pdbx_seq_one_letter_code
_entity_poly.pdbx_strand_id
1 'polypeptide(L)'
;MRVVSSADWRDSIPFETPMIVADVAPGEPTRCFTCGSTAEPKPRTELWVVKHRHPNDHGGFVRFYCADHRPVFAAPVTETVGRSRPAPTRERRAPTARREPIVEKQRETCPNCFVEVTATGECGMCGWAA
;
A
#
# COMPACT_ATOMS: atom_id res chain seq x y z
N MET A 1 5.57 12.76 36.51
CA MET A 1 4.64 13.18 35.44
C MET A 1 4.74 12.17 34.30
N ARG A 2 3.73 11.31 34.11
CA ARG A 2 3.70 10.37 32.98
C ARG A 2 3.14 11.12 31.78
N VAL A 3 3.94 11.31 30.75
CA VAL A 3 3.44 11.79 29.45
C VAL A 3 2.70 10.60 28.84
N VAL A 4 1.38 10.60 28.96
CA VAL A 4 0.53 9.69 28.20
C VAL A 4 0.53 10.25 26.79
N SER A 5 1.10 9.52 25.84
CA SER A 5 1.09 9.90 24.43
C SER A 5 -0.35 10.22 24.04
N SER A 6 -0.64 11.44 23.61
CA SER A 6 -1.95 11.77 23.06
C SER A 6 -2.20 10.83 21.90
N ALA A 7 -3.25 10.00 22.01
CA ALA A 7 -3.64 9.11 20.94
C ALA A 7 -4.00 9.96 19.72
N ASP A 8 -3.19 9.88 18.66
CA ASP A 8 -3.48 10.56 17.40
C ASP A 8 -4.47 9.69 16.61
N TRP A 9 -5.57 10.29 16.17
CA TRP A 9 -6.60 9.57 15.41
C TRP A 9 -6.05 8.93 14.12
N ARG A 10 -4.95 9.44 13.57
CA ARG A 10 -4.26 8.89 12.38
C ARG A 10 -3.70 7.48 12.62
N ASP A 11 -3.44 7.11 13.87
CA ASP A 11 -2.97 5.79 14.22
C ASP A 11 -4.04 4.72 14.02
N SER A 12 -5.32 5.11 14.06
CA SER A 12 -6.46 4.21 13.81
C SER A 12 -6.74 3.93 12.33
N ILE A 13 -6.10 4.68 11.41
CA ILE A 13 -6.34 4.56 9.97
C ILE A 13 -5.47 3.43 9.39
N PRO A 14 -6.07 2.41 8.75
CA PRO A 14 -5.31 1.42 8.00
C PRO A 14 -4.68 2.04 6.75
N PHE A 15 -3.49 1.55 6.40
CA PHE A 15 -2.80 1.99 5.19
C PHE A 15 -3.60 1.63 3.93
N GLU A 16 -3.58 2.52 2.94
CA GLU A 16 -4.11 2.32 1.59
C GLU A 16 -5.59 1.90 1.57
N THR A 17 -6.32 2.24 2.64
CA THR A 17 -7.72 1.92 2.81
C THR A 17 -8.51 3.23 2.95
N PRO A 18 -9.27 3.65 1.92
CA PRO A 18 -10.07 4.87 2.01
C PRO A 18 -11.20 4.72 3.01
N MET A 19 -11.26 5.62 3.99
CA MET A 19 -12.36 5.72 4.95
C MET A 19 -13.02 7.09 4.85
N ILE A 20 -14.29 7.23 5.23
CA ILE A 20 -14.97 8.54 5.26
C ILE A 20 -14.36 9.39 6.38
N VAL A 21 -14.06 10.66 6.12
CA VAL A 21 -13.37 11.51 7.11
C VAL A 21 -14.24 11.74 8.35
N ALA A 22 -15.56 11.92 8.16
CA ALA A 22 -16.50 12.16 9.25
C ALA A 22 -16.51 11.06 10.32
N ASP A 23 -16.18 9.81 9.95
CA ASP A 23 -16.22 8.66 10.86
C ASP A 23 -14.94 8.51 11.70
N VAL A 24 -13.86 9.18 11.33
CA VAL A 24 -12.51 8.87 11.82
C VAL A 24 -11.79 10.09 12.38
N ALA A 25 -11.98 11.25 11.74
CA ALA A 25 -11.21 12.45 12.02
C ALA A 25 -12.14 13.58 12.48
N PRO A 26 -12.01 14.05 13.73
CA PRO A 26 -12.71 15.26 14.15
C PRO A 26 -12.19 16.49 13.38
N GLY A 27 -13.02 17.53 13.29
CA GLY A 27 -12.61 18.86 12.83
C GLY A 27 -13.47 19.48 11.71
N GLU A 28 -13.00 20.61 11.19
CA GLU A 28 -13.72 21.47 10.25
C GLU A 28 -13.62 21.00 8.78
N PRO A 29 -14.53 21.46 7.89
CA PRO A 29 -14.44 21.25 6.45
C PRO A 29 -13.03 21.47 5.89
N THR A 30 -12.60 20.62 4.96
CA THR A 30 -11.24 20.66 4.43
C THR A 30 -11.22 20.44 2.92
N ARG A 31 -10.04 20.57 2.33
CA ARG A 31 -9.87 20.51 0.87
C ARG A 31 -9.32 19.16 0.47
N CYS A 32 -9.70 18.72 -0.72
CA CYS A 32 -9.07 17.57 -1.35
C CYS A 32 -7.62 17.92 -1.73
N PHE A 33 -6.70 17.00 -1.47
CA PHE A 33 -5.28 17.12 -1.81
C PHE A 33 -5.06 17.39 -3.31
N THR A 34 -5.83 16.72 -4.18
CA THR A 34 -5.72 16.87 -5.64
C THR A 34 -6.39 18.13 -6.16
N CYS A 35 -7.51 18.56 -5.57
CA CYS A 35 -8.17 19.81 -5.96
C CYS A 35 -7.32 21.05 -5.66
N GLY A 36 -6.39 20.95 -4.70
CA GLY A 36 -5.49 22.04 -4.33
C GLY A 36 -6.10 23.04 -3.34
N SER A 37 -5.36 24.11 -3.07
CA SER A 37 -5.69 25.10 -2.04
C SER A 37 -6.75 26.12 -2.46
N THR A 38 -6.98 26.29 -3.76
CA THR A 38 -7.95 27.23 -4.33
C THR A 38 -9.37 26.68 -4.37
N ALA A 39 -9.54 25.37 -4.20
CA ALA A 39 -10.84 24.74 -4.17
C ALA A 39 -11.62 25.09 -2.90
N GLU A 40 -12.95 25.07 -3.00
CA GLU A 40 -13.82 25.31 -1.86
C GLU A 40 -13.73 24.16 -0.85
N PRO A 41 -13.61 24.44 0.47
CA PRO A 41 -13.62 23.41 1.49
C PRO A 41 -14.90 22.59 1.43
N LYS A 42 -14.76 21.27 1.47
CA LYS A 42 -15.88 20.33 1.47
C LYS A 42 -16.18 19.83 2.87
N PRO A 43 -17.45 19.50 3.15
CA PRO A 43 -17.81 18.88 4.42
C PRO A 43 -17.13 17.52 4.56
N ARG A 44 -16.88 17.12 5.81
CA ARG A 44 -16.17 15.87 6.15
C ARG A 44 -16.88 14.61 5.66
N THR A 45 -18.19 14.68 5.48
CA THR A 45 -19.04 13.60 4.93
C THR A 45 -18.82 13.36 3.44
N GLU A 46 -18.28 14.32 2.70
CA GLU A 46 -17.96 14.23 1.27
C GLU A 46 -16.49 13.98 0.99
N LEU A 47 -15.71 13.71 2.04
CA LEU A 47 -14.28 13.50 1.94
C LEU A 47 -13.92 12.09 2.41
N TRP A 48 -12.88 11.56 1.79
CA TRP A 48 -12.23 10.31 2.13
C TRP A 48 -10.84 10.60 2.68
N VAL A 49 -10.51 9.97 3.80
CA VAL A 49 -9.17 9.94 4.35
C VAL A 49 -8.46 8.67 3.89
N VAL A 50 -7.19 8.82 3.48
CA VAL A 50 -6.32 7.69 3.16
C VAL A 50 -4.97 7.91 3.83
N LYS A 51 -4.49 6.91 4.56
CA LYS A 51 -3.12 6.84 5.09
C LYS A 51 -2.22 6.12 4.09
N HIS A 52 -1.15 6.78 3.68
CA HIS A 52 -0.17 6.26 2.71
C HIS A 52 1.12 5.89 3.43
N ARG A 53 1.80 4.87 2.92
CA ARG A 53 3.12 4.48 3.42
C ARG A 53 4.16 5.50 2.98
N HIS A 54 5.13 5.77 3.84
CA HIS A 54 6.30 6.58 3.50
C HIS A 54 7.57 5.72 3.69
N PRO A 55 8.54 5.75 2.76
CA PRO A 55 9.71 4.88 2.83
C PRO A 55 10.52 5.04 4.13
N ASN A 56 10.58 6.26 4.64
CA ASN A 56 11.40 6.62 5.81
C ASN A 56 10.56 6.94 7.06
N ASP A 57 9.24 6.77 7.00
CA ASP A 57 8.36 7.05 8.14
C ASP A 57 7.31 5.94 8.28
N HIS A 58 7.44 5.15 9.34
CA HIS A 58 6.53 4.06 9.66
C HIS A 58 5.11 4.52 10.01
N GLY A 59 4.95 5.77 10.45
CA GLY A 59 3.66 6.40 10.66
C GLY A 59 2.97 6.79 9.36
N GLY A 60 3.73 6.89 8.26
CA GLY A 60 3.24 7.33 6.97
C GLY A 60 2.60 8.72 7.01
N PHE A 61 1.78 9.04 6.02
CA PHE A 61 1.11 10.34 5.97
C PHE A 61 -0.35 10.20 5.51
N VAL A 62 -1.17 11.16 5.93
CA VAL A 62 -2.62 11.14 5.67
C VAL A 62 -3.01 12.23 4.68
N ARG A 63 -3.84 11.88 3.70
CA ARG A 63 -4.40 12.81 2.71
C ARG A 63 -5.91 12.69 2.63
N PHE A 64 -6.56 13.81 2.29
CA PHE A 64 -7.99 13.90 2.06
C PHE A 64 -8.31 13.97 0.57
N TYR A 65 -9.33 13.25 0.15
CA TYR A 65 -9.77 13.16 -1.25
C TYR A 65 -11.28 13.41 -1.34
N CYS A 66 -11.74 14.11 -2.36
CA CYS A 66 -13.16 14.11 -2.71
C CYS A 66 -13.52 12.83 -3.48
N ALA A 67 -14.81 12.64 -3.78
CA ALA A 67 -15.30 11.45 -4.48
C ALA A 67 -14.59 11.24 -5.83
N ASP A 68 -14.36 12.33 -6.56
CA ASP A 68 -13.76 12.30 -7.90
C ASP A 68 -12.27 11.96 -7.89
N HIS A 69 -11.56 12.32 -6.81
CA HIS A 69 -10.12 12.12 -6.69
C HIS A 69 -9.75 10.98 -5.75
N ARG A 70 -10.73 10.18 -5.33
CA ARG A 70 -10.47 9.08 -4.40
C ARG A 70 -9.61 8.02 -5.11
N PRO A 71 -8.42 7.69 -4.57
CA PRO A 71 -7.61 6.62 -5.12
C PRO A 71 -8.35 5.28 -4.99
N VAL A 72 -8.23 4.46 -6.03
CA VAL A 72 -8.77 3.10 -6.07
C VAL A 72 -7.62 2.16 -5.71
N PHE A 73 -7.72 1.53 -4.54
CA PHE A 73 -6.83 0.45 -4.15
C PHE A 73 -7.53 -0.88 -4.31
N ALA A 74 -6.79 -1.91 -4.70
CA ALA A 74 -7.31 -3.27 -4.60
C ALA A 74 -7.61 -3.55 -3.13
N ALA A 75 -8.88 -3.83 -2.82
CA ALA A 75 -9.24 -4.21 -1.46
C ALA A 75 -8.43 -5.45 -1.07
N PRO A 76 -7.81 -5.48 0.12
CA PRO A 76 -7.20 -6.71 0.61
C PRO A 76 -8.31 -7.75 0.70
N VAL A 77 -8.11 -8.90 0.05
CA VAL A 77 -8.99 -10.05 0.18
C VAL A 77 -9.00 -10.45 1.65
N THR A 78 -10.06 -10.07 2.36
CA THR A 78 -10.31 -10.57 3.71
C THR A 78 -10.72 -12.02 3.56
N GLU A 79 -9.73 -12.92 3.57
CA GLU A 79 -9.99 -14.34 3.79
C GLU A 79 -10.73 -14.45 5.12
N THR A 80 -12.04 -14.65 5.02
CA THR A 80 -12.88 -14.90 6.18
C THR A 80 -12.49 -16.28 6.67
N VAL A 81 -11.59 -16.34 7.65
CA VAL A 81 -11.24 -17.58 8.34
C VAL A 81 -12.49 -18.06 9.06
N GLY A 82 -13.26 -18.89 8.38
CA GLY A 82 -14.39 -19.62 8.94
C GLY A 82 -13.91 -20.47 10.12
N ARG A 83 -14.51 -20.22 11.28
CA ARG A 83 -14.25 -20.90 12.54
C ARG A 83 -14.47 -22.42 12.42
N SER A 84 -13.39 -23.16 12.68
CA SER A 84 -13.19 -24.58 13.05
C SER A 84 -14.34 -25.59 13.02
N ARG A 85 -14.05 -26.76 12.43
CA ARG A 85 -14.56 -28.08 12.87
C ARG A 85 -13.38 -29.07 12.95
N PRO A 86 -13.26 -29.92 14.00
CA PRO A 86 -12.06 -30.74 14.20
C PRO A 86 -12.04 -32.00 13.30
N ALA A 87 -10.82 -32.47 13.08
CA ALA A 87 -10.37 -33.51 12.15
C ALA A 87 -10.88 -34.94 12.43
N PRO A 88 -10.62 -35.86 11.49
CA PRO A 88 -9.92 -37.08 11.89
C PRO A 88 -8.59 -37.30 11.15
N THR A 89 -7.73 -38.01 11.87
CA THR A 89 -6.33 -38.42 11.64
C THR A 89 -6.14 -39.40 10.46
N ARG A 90 -4.86 -39.48 10.02
CA ARG A 90 -4.16 -40.38 9.06
C ARG A 90 -4.01 -39.80 7.64
N GLU A 91 -2.86 -39.86 6.97
CA GLU A 91 -1.73 -40.79 7.05
C GLU A 91 -0.43 -40.10 6.60
N ARG A 92 0.70 -40.57 7.12
CA ARG A 92 2.06 -40.04 6.89
C ARG A 92 2.47 -40.26 5.43
N ARG A 93 2.63 -39.19 4.64
CA ARG A 93 3.26 -39.25 3.31
C ARG A 93 4.61 -38.55 3.35
N ALA A 94 5.65 -39.26 2.90
CA ALA A 94 7.04 -38.82 2.91
C ALA A 94 7.25 -37.54 2.07
N PRO A 95 8.14 -36.61 2.48
CA PRO A 95 8.45 -35.43 1.69
C PRO A 95 9.34 -35.81 0.50
N THR A 96 8.82 -35.56 -0.70
CA THR A 96 9.52 -35.69 -1.97
C THR A 96 10.32 -34.42 -2.27
N ALA A 97 11.58 -34.62 -2.67
CA ALA A 97 12.48 -33.74 -3.44
C ALA A 97 12.63 -32.26 -3.02
N ARG A 98 13.83 -31.96 -2.54
CA ARG A 98 14.42 -30.63 -2.34
C ARG A 98 14.33 -29.81 -3.64
N ARG A 99 13.61 -28.69 -3.63
CA ARG A 99 13.67 -27.67 -4.70
C ARG A 99 15.08 -27.07 -4.70
N GLU A 100 15.72 -27.07 -5.86
CA GLU A 100 16.98 -26.35 -6.06
C GLU A 100 16.74 -24.83 -5.97
N PRO A 101 17.70 -24.06 -5.41
CA PRO A 101 17.57 -22.61 -5.36
C PRO A 101 17.65 -22.03 -6.78
N ILE A 102 16.65 -21.23 -7.14
CA ILE A 102 16.68 -20.41 -8.35
C ILE A 102 17.78 -19.37 -8.14
N VAL A 103 18.89 -19.51 -8.85
CA VAL A 103 19.93 -18.48 -8.89
C VAL A 103 19.38 -17.32 -9.70
N GLU A 104 18.93 -16.27 -9.02
CA GLU A 104 18.57 -15.01 -9.68
C GLU A 104 19.85 -14.40 -10.26
N LYS A 105 20.00 -14.53 -11.58
CA LYS A 105 21.06 -13.83 -12.31
C LYS A 105 20.71 -12.35 -12.31
N GLN A 106 21.47 -11.57 -11.56
CA GLN A 106 21.32 -10.12 -11.46
C GLN A 106 21.35 -9.52 -12.88
N ARG A 107 20.27 -8.86 -13.27
CA ARG A 107 20.16 -8.22 -14.60
C ARG A 107 21.06 -7.00 -14.62
N GLU A 108 21.79 -6.84 -15.71
CA GLU A 108 22.67 -5.69 -15.90
C GLU A 108 21.84 -4.43 -16.10
N THR A 109 22.28 -3.32 -15.53
CA THR A 109 21.62 -2.01 -15.66
C THR A 109 22.24 -1.24 -16.84
N CYS A 110 21.41 -0.66 -17.70
CA CYS A 110 21.88 0.18 -18.80
C CYS A 110 22.58 1.44 -18.26
N PRO A 111 23.82 1.76 -18.67
CA PRO A 111 24.54 2.93 -18.17
C PRO A 111 23.96 4.27 -18.67
N ASN A 112 23.16 4.26 -19.73
CA ASN A 112 22.56 5.47 -20.31
C ASN A 112 21.23 5.84 -19.66
N CYS A 113 20.39 4.85 -19.34
CA CYS A 113 19.02 5.09 -18.86
C CYS A 113 18.73 4.49 -17.48
N PHE A 114 19.72 3.81 -16.88
CA PHE A 114 19.63 3.21 -15.55
C PHE A 114 18.48 2.22 -15.35
N VAL A 115 17.99 1.63 -16.45
CA VAL A 115 16.95 0.59 -16.43
C VAL A 115 17.54 -0.80 -16.61
N GLU A 116 16.87 -1.80 -16.05
CA GLU A 116 17.25 -3.19 -16.20
C GLU A 116 17.19 -3.60 -17.67
N VAL A 117 18.31 -4.12 -18.16
CA VAL A 117 18.44 -4.56 -19.55
C VAL A 117 17.76 -5.93 -19.69
N THR A 118 17.19 -6.17 -20.87
CA THR A 118 16.59 -7.46 -21.19
C THR A 118 17.65 -8.57 -21.21
N ALA A 119 17.22 -9.83 -21.19
CA ALA A 119 18.15 -10.97 -21.14
C ALA A 119 19.10 -11.04 -22.36
N THR A 120 18.77 -10.34 -23.45
CA THR A 120 19.58 -10.24 -24.67
C THR A 120 20.65 -9.17 -24.63
N GLY A 121 20.71 -8.33 -23.57
CA GLY A 121 21.72 -7.26 -23.47
C GLY A 121 21.35 -5.97 -24.20
N GLU A 122 20.12 -5.86 -24.71
CA GLU A 122 19.61 -4.68 -25.41
C GLU A 122 18.60 -3.89 -24.55
N CYS A 123 18.80 -2.57 -24.49
CA CYS A 123 17.91 -1.64 -23.81
C CYS A 123 16.79 -1.21 -24.75
N GLY A 124 15.57 -1.68 -24.49
CA GLY A 124 14.38 -1.34 -25.29
C GLY A 124 13.94 0.12 -25.23
N MET A 125 14.52 0.95 -24.35
CA MET A 125 14.19 2.38 -24.25
C MET A 125 15.13 3.30 -25.05
N CYS A 126 16.43 3.04 -25.03
CA CYS A 126 17.40 3.91 -25.72
C CYS A 126 18.17 3.22 -26.85
N GLY A 127 17.92 1.94 -27.11
CA GLY A 127 18.58 1.18 -28.15
C GLY A 127 20.05 0.85 -27.87
N TRP A 128 20.51 1.08 -26.65
CA TRP A 128 21.86 0.71 -26.23
C TRP A 128 21.99 -0.81 -26.09
N ALA A 129 23.07 -1.38 -26.61
CA ALA A 129 23.42 -2.79 -26.48
C ALA A 129 24.83 -2.93 -25.86
N ALA A 130 25.00 -3.91 -24.97
CA ALA A 130 26.26 -4.23 -24.30
C ALA A 130 27.22 -5.02 -25.21
#